data_AF-A0A952WBY6-F1
#
_entry.id   AF-A0A952WBY6-F1
#
_cell.length_a   1.000
_cell.length_b   1.000
_cell.length_c   1.000
_cell.angle_alpha   90.00
_cell.angle_beta   90.00
_cell.angle_gamma   90.00
#
_symmetry.space_group_name_H-M   'P 1'
#
loop_
_entity.id
_entity.type
_entity.pdbx_description
1 polymer ?
#
loop_
_entity_poly.entity_id
_entity_poly.type
_entity_poly.pdbx_seq_one_letter_code
_entity_poly.pdbx_strand_id
1 'polypeptide(L)'
;MTDPADKFVWPPGQATLPAPRGSIASTRQAIRPRRPAGWLRSALLDIERTWLGLETPPLADRLRESGWRPDDVAAYCRRCGETVGPNEADDTGCSLCRGRELPWSRFIRLGEFRDLLREMVLEVKFTRWRRLGSDLGRLLGSRLMEVMDAEGASVHRSVLVPIPMSARRRIARGIDHAAVLARGMSTETGIPVVRALRRKHGPSQTRIPGSQRRVNVEGRVLWKEGVDISGFHVILVDDVATTRATLGAACRAVVSARKALGDSGKGVIWGAVAGVTPGKRLGGGDVKRR
;
A
#
# COMPACT_ATOMS: atom_id res chain seq x y z
N MET A 1 -45.40 34.26 37.14
CA MET A 1 -45.41 32.89 37.71
C MET A 1 -45.45 31.92 36.55
N THR A 2 -44.32 31.26 36.31
CA THR A 2 -44.10 30.24 35.27
C THR A 2 -44.62 28.89 35.76
N ASP A 3 -45.51 28.24 35.01
CA ASP A 3 -45.92 26.85 35.23
C ASP A 3 -45.05 25.91 34.37
N PRO A 4 -44.34 24.92 34.95
CA PRO A 4 -43.40 24.07 34.24
C PRO A 4 -43.92 22.64 34.07
N ALA A 5 -44.35 22.22 32.88
CA ALA A 5 -44.26 20.82 32.44
C ALA A 5 -44.78 20.61 31.01
N ASP A 6 -43.90 20.75 30.02
CA ASP A 6 -43.96 19.91 28.82
C ASP A 6 -42.57 19.29 28.65
N LYS A 7 -42.24 18.34 29.52
CA LYS A 7 -41.03 17.54 29.42
C LYS A 7 -41.32 16.37 28.50
N PHE A 8 -40.71 16.42 27.31
CA PHE A 8 -40.59 15.27 26.43
C PHE A 8 -39.98 14.08 27.18
N VAL A 9 -40.71 12.95 27.26
CA VAL A 9 -40.24 11.69 27.88
C VAL A 9 -39.99 10.65 26.80
N TRP A 10 -38.81 10.02 26.85
CA TRP A 10 -38.39 8.92 25.99
C TRP A 10 -38.14 7.65 26.82
N PRO A 11 -38.54 6.45 26.37
CA PRO A 11 -39.20 6.15 25.10
C PRO A 11 -40.71 6.45 25.11
N PRO A 12 -41.31 6.80 23.95
CA PRO A 12 -42.75 6.96 23.85
C PRO A 12 -43.43 5.61 24.14
N GLY A 13 -44.54 5.65 24.89
CA GLY A 13 -45.36 4.47 25.15
C GLY A 13 -45.73 3.74 23.85
N GLN A 14 -45.89 2.42 23.93
CA GLN A 14 -46.14 1.56 22.77
C GLN A 14 -47.35 2.06 21.96
N ALA A 15 -47.10 2.60 20.77
CA ALA A 15 -48.15 2.98 19.84
C ALA A 15 -48.78 1.70 19.25
N THR A 16 -50.03 1.42 19.61
CA THR A 16 -50.85 0.42 18.92
C THR A 16 -51.14 0.88 17.50
N LEU A 17 -50.54 0.20 16.51
CA LEU A 17 -50.81 0.44 15.09
C LEU A 17 -52.23 -0.04 14.75
N PRO A 18 -53.03 0.74 13.98
CA PRO A 18 -54.32 0.29 13.52
C PRO A 18 -54.19 -0.88 12.53
N ALA A 19 -55.16 -1.80 12.56
CA ALA A 19 -55.17 -2.99 11.73
C ALA A 19 -55.10 -2.65 10.22
N PRO A 20 -54.35 -3.44 9.42
CA PRO A 20 -54.16 -3.14 8.00
C PRO A 20 -55.47 -3.28 7.23
N ARG A 21 -55.90 -2.19 6.57
CA ARG A 21 -57.01 -2.24 5.61
C ARG A 21 -56.48 -2.70 4.25
N GLY A 22 -56.98 -3.85 3.80
CA GLY A 22 -57.03 -4.26 2.38
C GLY A 22 -55.69 -4.64 1.73
N SER A 23 -55.67 -5.79 1.06
CA SER A 23 -54.52 -6.26 0.29
C SER A 23 -54.23 -5.31 -0.88
N ILE A 24 -53.19 -4.50 -0.74
CA ILE A 24 -52.61 -3.77 -1.87
C ILE A 24 -51.97 -4.82 -2.78
N ALA A 25 -52.58 -5.04 -3.94
CA ALA A 25 -51.97 -5.80 -5.02
C ALA A 25 -50.57 -5.23 -5.29
N SER A 26 -49.56 -6.10 -5.19
CA SER A 26 -48.15 -5.78 -5.37
C SER A 26 -47.88 -5.36 -6.83
N THR A 27 -48.18 -4.11 -7.15
CA THR A 27 -47.60 -3.45 -8.33
C THR A 27 -46.17 -3.06 -7.95
N ARG A 28 -45.23 -4.01 -8.02
CA ARG A 28 -43.79 -3.69 -8.06
C ARG A 28 -43.48 -3.01 -9.39
N GLN A 29 -43.95 -1.77 -9.56
CA GLN A 29 -43.26 -0.87 -10.47
C GLN A 29 -41.93 -0.52 -9.81
N ALA A 30 -40.85 -1.08 -10.36
CA ALA A 30 -39.51 -0.71 -9.98
C ALA A 30 -39.38 0.82 -10.10
N ILE A 31 -39.26 1.50 -8.95
CA ILE A 31 -38.89 2.90 -8.90
C ILE A 31 -37.50 2.98 -9.52
N ARG A 32 -37.42 3.32 -10.81
CA ARG A 32 -36.14 3.64 -11.44
C ARG A 32 -35.69 4.96 -10.83
N PRO A 33 -34.57 5.02 -10.10
CA PRO A 33 -34.11 6.27 -9.52
C PRO A 33 -33.83 7.25 -10.67
N ARG A 34 -34.55 8.38 -10.69
CA ARG A 34 -34.24 9.50 -11.58
C ARG A 34 -32.80 9.92 -11.34
N ARG A 35 -31.97 9.90 -12.38
CA ARG A 35 -30.58 10.37 -12.33
C ARG A 35 -30.57 11.91 -12.30
N PRO A 36 -30.14 12.57 -11.21
CA PRO A 36 -29.83 13.99 -11.25
C PRO A 36 -28.46 14.17 -11.89
N ALA A 37 -28.35 15.11 -12.83
CA ALA A 37 -27.09 15.50 -13.45
C ALA A 37 -26.36 16.51 -12.55
N GLY A 38 -25.08 16.27 -12.23
CA GLY A 38 -24.23 17.29 -11.59
C GLY A 38 -23.08 16.76 -10.74
N TRP A 39 -21.94 17.47 -10.80
CA TRP A 39 -20.69 17.19 -10.08
C TRP A 39 -20.86 17.11 -8.54
N LEU A 40 -21.82 17.84 -7.97
CA LEU A 40 -22.15 17.81 -6.53
C LEU A 40 -22.64 16.45 -6.05
N ARG A 41 -23.40 15.71 -6.87
CA ARG A 41 -23.87 14.36 -6.51
C ARG A 41 -22.77 13.32 -6.61
N SER A 42 -21.87 13.44 -7.59
CA SER A 42 -20.64 12.62 -7.64
C SER A 42 -19.74 12.90 -6.44
N ALA A 43 -19.61 14.16 -6.02
CA ALA A 43 -18.84 14.51 -4.82
C ALA A 43 -19.48 13.94 -3.54
N LEU A 44 -20.81 13.99 -3.41
CA LEU A 44 -21.54 13.38 -2.29
C LEU A 44 -21.43 11.86 -2.28
N LEU A 45 -21.59 11.20 -3.43
CA LEU A 45 -21.40 9.75 -3.56
C LEU A 45 -19.95 9.34 -3.30
N ASP A 46 -18.96 10.13 -3.72
CA ASP A 46 -17.56 9.93 -3.37
C ASP A 46 -17.34 10.10 -1.86
N ILE A 47 -18.02 11.04 -1.20
CA ILE A 47 -17.96 11.19 0.26
C ILE A 47 -18.61 9.97 0.95
N GLU A 48 -19.80 9.55 0.53
CA GLU A 48 -20.49 8.38 1.09
C GLU A 48 -19.70 7.07 0.90
N ARG A 49 -19.13 6.86 -0.30
CA ARG A 49 -18.31 5.68 -0.63
C ARG A 49 -16.92 5.70 -0.01
N THR A 50 -16.25 6.86 -0.04
CA THR A 50 -14.82 6.96 0.28
C THR A 50 -14.57 7.42 1.70
N TRP A 51 -15.33 8.40 2.19
CA TRP A 51 -15.12 9.00 3.51
C TRP A 51 -15.96 8.34 4.59
N LEU A 52 -17.23 8.05 4.30
CA LEU A 52 -18.15 7.43 5.25
C LEU A 52 -18.14 5.90 5.17
N GLY A 53 -17.70 5.32 4.04
CA GLY A 53 -17.61 3.87 3.85
C GLY A 53 -18.96 3.16 3.82
N LEU A 54 -20.02 3.86 3.42
CA LEU A 54 -21.41 3.39 3.55
C LEU A 54 -21.85 2.42 2.45
N GLU A 55 -21.22 2.45 1.27
CA GLU A 55 -21.56 1.55 0.14
C GLU A 55 -20.46 0.54 -0.18
N THR A 56 -19.31 0.63 0.48
CA THR A 56 -18.12 -0.08 0.05
C THR A 56 -17.74 -1.16 1.06
N PRO A 57 -17.78 -2.45 0.69
CA PRO A 57 -17.66 -3.53 1.66
C PRO A 57 -16.29 -3.46 2.36
N PRO A 58 -16.24 -3.68 3.69
CA PRO A 58 -15.00 -3.81 4.44
C PRO A 58 -14.04 -4.79 3.77
N LEU A 59 -12.73 -4.59 3.96
CA LEU A 59 -11.72 -5.49 3.39
C LEU A 59 -12.02 -6.96 3.73
N ALA A 60 -12.36 -7.25 4.99
CA ALA A 60 -12.67 -8.60 5.44
C ALA A 60 -13.77 -9.29 4.64
N ASP A 61 -14.83 -8.57 4.26
CA ASP A 61 -15.93 -9.13 3.47
C ASP A 61 -15.50 -9.38 2.04
N ARG A 62 -14.76 -8.45 1.42
CA ARG A 62 -14.17 -8.65 0.09
C ARG A 62 -13.25 -9.87 0.04
N LEU A 63 -12.43 -10.07 1.07
CA LEU A 63 -11.55 -11.24 1.19
C LEU A 63 -12.37 -12.53 1.29
N ARG A 64 -13.45 -12.52 2.07
CA ARG A 64 -14.33 -13.68 2.24
C ARG A 64 -15.07 -14.04 0.95
N GLU A 65 -15.63 -13.05 0.27
CA GLU A 65 -16.43 -13.24 -0.95
C GLU A 65 -15.58 -13.67 -2.14
N SER A 66 -14.40 -13.08 -2.32
CA SER A 66 -13.49 -13.44 -3.42
C SER A 66 -12.69 -14.70 -3.16
N GLY A 67 -12.54 -15.11 -1.91
CA GLY A 67 -11.58 -16.13 -1.49
C GLY A 67 -10.11 -15.71 -1.64
N TRP A 68 -9.83 -14.45 -2.00
CA TRP A 68 -8.46 -13.97 -2.16
C TRP A 68 -7.76 -13.91 -0.80
N ARG A 69 -6.50 -14.34 -0.78
CA ARG A 69 -5.62 -14.25 0.38
C ARG A 69 -4.26 -13.74 -0.09
N PRO A 70 -3.50 -13.04 0.78
CA PRO A 70 -2.13 -12.72 0.45
C PRO A 70 -1.34 -14.01 0.18
N ASP A 71 -0.47 -13.97 -0.82
CA ASP A 71 0.43 -15.07 -1.15
C ASP A 71 1.24 -15.48 0.09
N ASP A 72 1.44 -16.78 0.24
CA ASP A 72 2.34 -17.34 1.25
C ASP A 72 3.79 -16.92 0.96
N VAL A 73 4.61 -16.78 2.01
CA VAL A 73 6.04 -16.46 1.87
C VAL A 73 6.81 -17.49 1.05
N ALA A 74 6.31 -18.72 0.94
CA ALA A 74 6.86 -19.79 0.09
C ALA A 74 6.40 -19.70 -1.38
N ALA A 75 5.33 -18.96 -1.69
CA ALA A 75 4.78 -18.83 -3.05
C ALA A 75 5.54 -17.81 -3.92
N TYR A 76 6.53 -17.12 -3.35
CA TYR A 76 7.36 -16.16 -4.07
C TYR A 76 8.80 -16.14 -3.58
N CYS A 77 9.71 -15.72 -4.47
CA CYS A 77 11.11 -15.56 -4.14
C CYS A 77 11.32 -14.45 -3.11
N ARG A 78 11.74 -14.78 -1.89
CA ARG A 78 12.02 -13.81 -0.80
C ARG A 78 13.12 -12.80 -1.13
N ARG A 79 13.94 -13.00 -2.17
CA ARG A 79 14.95 -12.02 -2.63
C ARG A 79 14.42 -11.00 -3.62
N CYS A 80 13.60 -11.40 -4.60
CA CYS A 80 13.19 -10.53 -5.70
C CYS A 80 11.69 -10.29 -5.80
N GLY A 81 10.88 -11.05 -5.06
CA GLY A 81 9.42 -10.97 -5.05
C GLY A 81 8.76 -11.56 -6.29
N GLU A 82 9.48 -12.29 -7.16
CA GLU A 82 8.82 -12.99 -8.27
C GLU A 82 8.03 -14.18 -7.74
N THR A 83 6.85 -14.42 -8.29
CA THR A 83 6.08 -15.66 -8.07
C THR A 83 6.89 -16.84 -8.57
N VAL A 84 6.96 -17.89 -7.76
CA VAL A 84 7.71 -19.11 -8.06
C VAL A 84 6.91 -20.31 -7.61
N GLY A 85 7.11 -21.44 -8.28
CA GLY A 85 6.57 -22.72 -7.83
C GLY A 85 7.26 -23.24 -6.57
N PRO A 86 6.71 -24.31 -5.97
CA PRO A 86 7.37 -25.02 -4.87
C PRO A 86 8.80 -25.41 -5.25
N ASN A 87 9.77 -25.16 -4.36
CA ASN A 87 11.20 -25.46 -4.56
C ASN A 87 11.91 -24.71 -5.70
N GLU A 88 11.26 -23.73 -6.35
CA GLU A 88 11.88 -22.91 -7.41
C GLU A 88 12.67 -21.70 -6.87
N ALA A 89 12.64 -21.48 -5.55
CA ALA A 89 13.45 -20.51 -4.86
C ALA A 89 13.95 -21.05 -3.52
N ASP A 90 15.15 -20.64 -3.16
CA ASP A 90 15.78 -20.85 -1.85
C ASP A 90 16.27 -19.50 -1.30
N ASP A 91 17.06 -19.53 -0.22
CA ASP A 91 17.65 -18.33 0.37
C ASP A 91 18.61 -17.59 -0.58
N THR A 92 19.16 -18.27 -1.58
CA THR A 92 20.02 -17.66 -2.61
C THR A 92 19.20 -17.01 -3.74
N GLY A 93 17.89 -17.26 -3.77
CA GLY A 93 16.93 -16.69 -4.71
C GLY A 93 16.51 -17.65 -5.83
N CYS A 94 15.60 -17.20 -6.68
CA CYS A 94 15.07 -17.96 -7.81
C CYS A 94 15.94 -17.83 -9.08
N SER A 95 15.58 -18.57 -10.12
CA SER A 95 16.26 -18.56 -11.44
C SER A 95 16.46 -17.16 -12.04
N LEU A 96 15.59 -16.19 -11.74
CA LEU A 96 15.70 -14.82 -12.25
C LEU A 96 16.73 -13.96 -11.51
N CYS A 97 16.94 -14.19 -10.20
CA CYS A 97 17.76 -13.32 -9.37
C CYS A 97 18.98 -13.99 -8.74
N ARG A 98 19.06 -15.32 -8.76
CA ARG A 98 20.22 -16.06 -8.27
C ARG A 98 21.49 -15.57 -8.98
N GLY A 99 22.55 -15.36 -8.20
CA GLY A 99 23.82 -14.80 -8.68
C GLY A 99 23.77 -13.31 -9.05
N ARG A 100 22.66 -12.60 -8.85
CA ARG A 100 22.60 -11.14 -8.98
C ARG A 100 22.79 -10.45 -7.64
N GLU A 101 23.53 -9.34 -7.66
CA GLU A 101 23.57 -8.38 -6.57
C GLU A 101 22.34 -7.49 -6.64
N LEU A 102 21.36 -7.78 -5.79
CA LEU A 102 20.23 -6.89 -5.58
C LEU A 102 20.59 -5.85 -4.52
N PRO A 103 20.16 -4.59 -4.67
CA PRO A 103 20.47 -3.55 -3.70
C PRO A 103 19.64 -3.65 -2.40
N TRP A 104 18.86 -4.72 -2.26
CA TRP A 104 18.10 -5.12 -1.07
C TRP A 104 18.32 -6.61 -0.81
N SER A 105 18.12 -7.03 0.44
CA SER A 105 18.36 -8.41 0.89
C SER A 105 17.10 -9.27 0.86
N ARG A 106 15.94 -8.67 1.22
CA ARG A 106 14.64 -9.35 1.25
C ARG A 106 13.54 -8.50 0.62
N PHE A 107 12.51 -9.17 0.14
CA PHE A 107 11.37 -8.60 -0.54
C PHE A 107 10.08 -9.21 0.02
N ILE A 108 9.12 -8.36 0.37
CA ILE A 108 7.84 -8.71 0.96
C ILE A 108 6.74 -8.22 0.03
N ARG A 109 5.75 -9.07 -0.23
CA ARG A 109 4.59 -8.70 -1.05
C ARG A 109 3.31 -9.41 -0.63
N LEU A 110 2.15 -8.84 -0.98
CA LEU A 110 0.86 -9.52 -0.77
C LEU A 110 0.47 -10.41 -1.95
N GLY A 111 0.89 -10.10 -3.17
CA GLY A 111 0.42 -10.82 -4.33
C GLY A 111 0.94 -10.26 -5.65
N GLU A 112 0.56 -10.93 -6.73
CA GLU A 112 0.65 -10.35 -8.07
C GLU A 112 -0.38 -9.23 -8.24
N PHE A 113 0.01 -8.17 -8.94
CA PHE A 113 -0.82 -7.00 -9.23
C PHE A 113 -1.87 -7.31 -10.31
N ARG A 114 -2.80 -8.20 -9.98
CA ARG A 114 -3.96 -8.63 -10.77
C ARG A 114 -5.20 -8.78 -9.89
N ASP A 115 -6.34 -8.98 -10.55
CA ASP A 115 -7.63 -9.32 -9.91
C ASP A 115 -7.97 -8.40 -8.73
N LEU A 116 -8.46 -8.95 -7.61
CA LEU A 116 -8.88 -8.16 -6.46
C LEU A 116 -7.75 -7.29 -5.89
N LEU A 117 -6.50 -7.78 -5.84
CA LEU A 117 -5.38 -6.96 -5.33
C LEU A 117 -5.16 -5.73 -6.20
N ARG A 118 -5.28 -5.88 -7.53
CA ARG A 118 -5.19 -4.76 -8.46
C ARG A 118 -6.31 -3.75 -8.20
N GLU A 119 -7.54 -4.22 -8.03
CA GLU A 119 -8.70 -3.36 -7.74
C GLU A 119 -8.49 -2.57 -6.44
N MET A 120 -8.17 -3.25 -5.34
CA MET A 120 -7.95 -2.61 -4.04
C MET A 120 -6.82 -1.57 -4.09
N VAL A 121 -5.72 -1.88 -4.76
CA VAL A 121 -4.60 -0.94 -4.90
C VAL A 121 -4.97 0.25 -5.80
N LEU A 122 -5.78 0.04 -6.85
CA LEU A 122 -6.26 1.15 -7.68
C LEU A 122 -7.27 2.02 -6.94
N GLU A 123 -8.16 1.44 -6.15
CA GLU A 123 -9.06 2.19 -5.27
C GLU A 123 -8.25 3.07 -4.33
N VAL A 124 -7.28 2.51 -3.60
CA VAL A 124 -6.37 3.28 -2.76
C VAL A 124 -5.68 4.42 -3.55
N LYS A 125 -5.29 4.15 -4.81
CA LYS A 125 -4.62 5.12 -5.70
C LYS A 125 -5.46 6.30 -6.16
N PHE A 126 -6.76 6.11 -6.31
CA PHE A 126 -7.62 7.07 -7.01
C PHE A 126 -8.78 7.59 -6.17
N THR A 127 -9.27 6.83 -5.19
CA THR A 127 -10.39 7.26 -4.35
C THR A 127 -9.93 7.97 -3.08
N ARG A 128 -8.65 7.87 -2.68
CA ARG A 128 -8.11 8.41 -1.41
C ARG A 128 -8.59 7.66 -0.17
N TRP A 129 -9.05 6.42 -0.33
CA TRP A 129 -9.55 5.62 0.77
C TRP A 129 -8.42 5.15 1.71
N ARG A 130 -8.12 5.98 2.72
CA ARG A 130 -7.04 5.75 3.68
C ARG A 130 -7.23 4.50 4.52
N ARG A 131 -8.48 4.13 4.81
CA ARG A 131 -8.81 2.93 5.58
C ARG A 131 -8.39 1.68 4.84
N LEU A 132 -8.84 1.50 3.60
CA LEU A 132 -8.41 0.37 2.75
C LEU A 132 -6.89 0.32 2.60
N GLY A 133 -6.24 1.46 2.39
CA GLY A 133 -4.77 1.51 2.32
C GLY A 133 -4.08 1.11 3.65
N SER A 134 -4.70 1.42 4.79
CA SER A 134 -4.17 1.02 6.09
C SER A 134 -4.40 -0.47 6.33
N ASP A 135 -5.55 -1.00 5.91
CA ASP A 135 -5.89 -2.42 6.02
C ASP A 135 -4.97 -3.29 5.14
N LEU A 136 -4.70 -2.87 3.90
CA LEU A 136 -3.64 -3.49 3.06
C LEU A 136 -2.26 -3.38 3.72
N GLY A 137 -1.98 -2.27 4.38
CA GLY A 137 -0.75 -2.07 5.15
C GLY A 137 -0.62 -3.05 6.30
N ARG A 138 -1.71 -3.37 7.00
CA ARG A 138 -1.72 -4.39 8.07
C ARG A 138 -1.41 -5.77 7.52
N LEU A 139 -2.08 -6.18 6.45
CA LEU A 139 -1.76 -7.46 5.78
C LEU A 139 -0.28 -7.54 5.39
N LEU A 140 0.30 -6.44 4.91
CA LEU A 140 1.71 -6.38 4.52
C LEU A 140 2.64 -6.41 5.75
N GLY A 141 2.19 -5.84 6.86
CA GLY A 141 2.85 -5.91 8.16
C GLY A 141 2.90 -7.34 8.72
N SER A 142 1.80 -8.09 8.64
CA SER A 142 1.75 -9.49 9.08
C SER A 142 2.74 -10.34 8.26
N ARG A 143 2.77 -10.16 6.93
CA ARG A 143 3.78 -10.82 6.06
C ARG A 143 5.21 -10.40 6.36
N LEU A 144 5.42 -9.14 6.73
CA LEU A 144 6.74 -8.68 7.17
C LEU A 144 7.17 -9.41 8.45
N MET A 145 6.28 -9.59 9.43
CA MET A 145 6.61 -10.30 10.67
C MET A 145 7.02 -11.76 10.42
N GLU A 146 6.32 -12.46 9.52
CA GLU A 146 6.69 -13.83 9.11
C GLU A 146 8.11 -13.88 8.53
N VAL A 147 8.46 -12.92 7.66
CA VAL A 147 9.81 -12.83 7.09
C VAL A 147 10.83 -12.40 8.15
N MET A 148 10.47 -11.53 9.10
CA MET A 148 11.37 -11.13 10.19
C MET A 148 11.71 -12.29 11.11
N ASP A 149 10.71 -13.09 11.49
CA ASP A 149 10.90 -14.27 12.32
C ASP A 149 11.83 -15.28 11.64
N ALA A 150 11.58 -15.59 10.36
CA ALA A 150 12.42 -16.50 9.58
C ALA A 150 13.88 -16.03 9.42
N GLU A 151 14.13 -14.71 9.46
CA GLU A 151 15.46 -14.12 9.33
C GLU A 151 16.12 -13.79 10.69
N GLY A 152 15.43 -14.01 11.81
CA GLY A 152 15.88 -13.58 13.14
C GLY A 152 16.06 -12.06 13.27
N ALA A 153 15.29 -11.27 12.51
CA ALA A 153 15.39 -9.82 12.49
C ALA A 153 14.60 -9.18 13.64
N SER A 154 15.18 -8.17 14.30
CA SER A 154 14.54 -7.49 15.43
C SER A 154 13.66 -6.31 15.00
N VAL A 155 12.42 -6.28 15.49
CA VAL A 155 11.50 -5.13 15.37
C VAL A 155 12.12 -3.85 15.94
N HIS A 156 12.84 -3.94 17.07
CA HIS A 156 13.46 -2.79 17.74
C HIS A 156 14.61 -2.16 16.95
N ARG A 157 15.18 -2.90 15.99
CA ARG A 157 16.23 -2.41 15.08
C ARG A 157 15.71 -2.25 13.67
N SER A 158 14.42 -1.94 13.50
CA SER A 158 13.81 -1.78 12.18
C SER A 158 13.11 -0.42 12.04
N VAL A 159 13.06 0.10 10.80
CA VAL A 159 12.31 1.32 10.46
C VAL A 159 11.55 1.14 9.15
N LEU A 160 10.30 1.61 9.11
CA LEU A 160 9.48 1.65 7.90
C LEU A 160 9.68 2.98 7.17
N VAL A 161 10.22 2.95 5.96
CA VAL A 161 10.52 4.15 5.18
C VAL A 161 9.67 4.18 3.91
N PRO A 162 8.57 4.96 3.87
CA PRO A 162 7.73 5.06 2.69
C PRO A 162 8.47 5.77 1.55
N ILE A 163 8.46 5.17 0.38
CA ILE A 163 9.06 5.74 -0.83
C ILE A 163 8.18 6.91 -1.31
N PRO A 164 8.73 8.12 -1.45
CA PRO A 164 7.95 9.29 -1.81
C PRO A 164 7.47 9.21 -3.26
N MET A 165 6.22 9.62 -3.48
CA MET A 165 5.70 9.91 -4.81
C MET A 165 6.22 11.26 -5.33
N SER A 166 6.28 11.45 -6.65
CA SER A 166 6.52 12.77 -7.26
C SER A 166 5.39 13.75 -6.91
N ALA A 167 5.68 15.04 -6.67
CA ALA A 167 4.65 16.01 -6.23
C ALA A 167 3.46 16.12 -7.18
N ARG A 168 3.66 16.07 -8.51
CA ARG A 168 2.55 16.03 -9.48
C ARG A 168 1.60 14.85 -9.25
N ARG A 169 2.13 13.66 -8.93
CA ARG A 169 1.32 12.49 -8.57
C ARG A 169 0.70 12.61 -7.17
N ARG A 170 1.38 13.27 -6.22
CA ARG A 170 0.82 13.52 -4.89
C ARG A 170 -0.35 14.51 -4.96
N ILE A 171 -0.25 15.56 -5.77
CA ILE A 171 -1.31 16.55 -6.00
C ILE A 171 -2.47 15.90 -6.76
N ALA A 172 -2.20 15.21 -7.87
CA ALA A 172 -3.25 14.56 -8.66
C ALA A 172 -4.02 13.50 -7.85
N ARG A 173 -3.35 12.79 -6.93
CA ARG A 173 -3.97 11.71 -6.16
C ARG A 173 -4.50 12.18 -4.80
N GLY A 174 -3.95 13.23 -4.20
CA GLY A 174 -4.38 13.79 -2.90
C GLY A 174 -4.08 12.93 -1.67
N ILE A 175 -3.28 11.87 -1.83
CA ILE A 175 -2.92 10.90 -0.79
C ILE A 175 -1.50 10.36 -1.06
N ASP A 176 -0.78 9.98 0.00
CA ASP A 176 0.54 9.35 -0.08
C ASP A 176 0.40 7.84 0.24
N HIS A 177 0.15 7.02 -0.79
CA HIS A 177 -0.18 5.61 -0.63
C HIS A 177 0.89 4.82 0.13
N ALA A 178 2.16 5.01 -0.22
CA ALA A 178 3.28 4.37 0.47
C ALA A 178 3.27 4.71 1.96
N ALA A 179 3.00 5.98 2.31
CA ALA A 179 2.89 6.38 3.71
C ALA A 179 1.63 5.83 4.40
N VAL A 180 0.53 5.61 3.68
CA VAL A 180 -0.69 4.98 4.23
C VAL A 180 -0.44 3.50 4.53
N LEU A 181 0.15 2.77 3.58
CA LEU A 181 0.57 1.39 3.76
C LEU A 181 1.54 1.26 4.95
N ALA A 182 2.57 2.11 5.00
CA ALA A 182 3.55 2.10 6.09
C ALA A 182 2.90 2.36 7.47
N ARG A 183 1.86 3.19 7.57
CA ARG A 183 1.11 3.37 8.83
C ARG A 183 0.32 2.12 9.21
N GLY A 184 -0.31 1.45 8.25
CA GLY A 184 -0.94 0.15 8.47
C GLY A 184 0.06 -0.89 9.00
N MET A 185 1.22 -1.00 8.33
CA MET A 185 2.31 -1.89 8.76
C MET A 185 2.83 -1.53 10.16
N SER A 186 2.98 -0.25 10.48
CA SER A 186 3.43 0.20 11.80
C SER A 186 2.43 -0.16 12.89
N THR A 187 1.13 -0.05 12.60
CA THR A 187 0.09 -0.44 13.55
C THR A 187 0.05 -1.95 13.80
N GLU A 188 0.44 -2.74 12.79
CA GLU A 188 0.52 -4.19 12.89
C GLU A 188 1.79 -4.68 13.60
N THR A 189 2.94 -4.06 13.31
CA THR A 189 4.27 -4.55 13.70
C THR A 189 4.90 -3.81 14.88
N GLY A 190 4.39 -2.63 15.23
CA GLY A 190 5.03 -1.71 16.16
C GLY A 190 6.27 -0.99 15.61
N ILE A 191 6.69 -1.28 14.37
CA ILE A 191 7.88 -0.65 13.76
C ILE A 191 7.57 0.83 13.43
N PRO A 192 8.43 1.79 13.81
CA PRO A 192 8.17 3.21 13.56
C PRO A 192 8.27 3.58 12.07
N VAL A 193 7.44 4.53 11.64
CA VAL A 193 7.46 5.09 10.28
C VAL A 193 8.34 6.33 10.22
N VAL A 194 9.38 6.32 9.39
CA VAL A 194 10.30 7.45 9.20
C VAL A 194 10.22 7.96 7.76
N ARG A 195 9.79 9.21 7.59
CA ARG A 195 9.75 9.87 6.27
C ARG A 195 11.13 10.44 5.89
N ALA A 196 12.09 9.55 5.70
CA ALA A 196 13.49 9.90 5.46
C ALA A 196 13.85 10.18 4.00
N LEU A 197 12.99 9.80 3.05
CA LEU A 197 13.24 10.01 1.62
C LEU A 197 12.55 11.26 1.09
N ARG A 198 13.23 12.00 0.21
CA ARG A 198 12.70 13.12 -0.57
C ARG A 198 12.90 12.88 -2.06
N ARG A 199 12.00 13.42 -2.90
CA ARG A 199 12.18 13.42 -4.36
C ARG A 199 12.63 14.79 -4.84
N LYS A 200 13.73 14.86 -5.62
CA LYS A 200 14.16 16.09 -6.31
C LYS A 200 13.27 16.31 -7.54
N HIS A 201 12.76 17.54 -7.69
CA HIS A 201 12.04 17.95 -8.89
C HIS A 201 13.04 18.25 -10.02
N GLY A 202 12.76 17.74 -11.21
CA GLY A 202 13.48 18.07 -12.44
C GLY A 202 12.49 18.00 -13.62
N PRO A 203 12.72 18.77 -14.70
CA PRO A 203 11.76 18.87 -15.80
C PRO A 203 11.38 17.49 -16.36
N SER A 204 10.10 17.34 -16.70
CA SER A 204 9.58 16.12 -17.32
C SER A 204 9.88 16.18 -18.81
N GLN A 205 10.90 15.46 -19.28
CA GLN A 205 11.04 15.20 -20.71
C GLN A 205 9.99 14.17 -21.13
N THR A 206 8.83 14.68 -21.54
CA THR A 206 7.68 13.95 -22.07
C THR A 206 7.91 13.53 -23.52
N ARG A 207 8.89 12.66 -23.80
CA ARG A 207 8.90 11.81 -25.02
C ARG A 207 10.07 10.83 -25.00
N ILE A 208 9.94 9.74 -24.26
CA ILE A 208 11.10 8.86 -24.03
C ILE A 208 10.68 7.38 -23.99
N PRO A 209 11.33 6.55 -24.83
CA PRO A 209 11.55 5.10 -24.75
C PRO A 209 11.30 4.45 -23.39
N GLY A 210 10.69 3.26 -23.30
CA GLY A 210 10.65 2.47 -22.06
C GLY A 210 12.04 2.25 -21.41
N SER A 211 13.12 2.30 -22.19
CA SER A 211 14.52 2.22 -21.75
C SER A 211 14.98 3.42 -20.91
N GLN A 212 14.53 4.65 -21.19
CA GLN A 212 14.98 5.85 -20.44
C GLN A 212 14.03 6.25 -19.28
N ARG A 213 12.95 5.48 -19.01
CA ARG A 213 12.27 5.51 -17.70
C ARG A 213 13.17 5.04 -16.56
N ARG A 214 14.08 4.09 -16.83
CA ARG A 214 15.06 3.59 -15.85
C ARG A 214 15.97 4.75 -15.40
N VAL A 215 16.60 5.44 -16.36
CA VAL A 215 17.50 6.57 -16.13
C VAL A 215 16.81 7.75 -15.41
N ASN A 216 15.53 8.03 -15.70
CA ASN A 216 14.85 9.19 -15.11
C ASN A 216 14.43 9.04 -13.64
N VAL A 217 14.35 7.81 -13.11
CA VAL A 217 14.05 7.56 -11.68
C VAL A 217 15.33 7.52 -10.84
N GLU A 218 16.45 7.13 -11.44
CA GLU A 218 17.69 6.77 -10.75
C GLU A 218 18.36 7.93 -10.00
N GLY A 219 18.18 9.18 -10.44
CA GLY A 219 18.79 10.39 -9.82
C GLY A 219 17.83 11.30 -9.04
N ARG A 220 16.60 10.85 -8.73
CA ARG A 220 15.57 11.74 -8.16
C ARG A 220 15.13 11.39 -6.74
N VAL A 221 15.64 10.34 -6.11
CA VAL A 221 15.33 9.99 -4.71
C VAL A 221 16.57 10.24 -3.86
N LEU A 222 16.42 11.00 -2.78
CA LEU A 222 17.50 11.38 -1.87
C LEU A 222 17.09 11.09 -0.43
N TRP A 223 18.07 10.78 0.41
CA TRP A 223 17.88 10.75 1.85
C TRP A 223 17.87 12.17 2.42
N LYS A 224 17.12 12.40 3.49
CA LYS A 224 17.09 13.68 4.21
C LYS A 224 18.27 13.74 5.18
N GLU A 225 18.98 14.86 5.16
CA GLU A 225 20.02 15.15 6.15
C GLU A 225 19.42 15.14 7.57
N GLY A 226 20.24 14.73 8.54
CA GLY A 226 19.87 14.68 9.97
C GLY A 226 19.04 13.47 10.40
N VAL A 227 18.67 12.55 9.50
CA VAL A 227 18.00 11.30 9.86
C VAL A 227 19.04 10.18 9.97
N ASP A 228 19.33 9.75 11.19
CA ASP A 228 20.23 8.62 11.49
C ASP A 228 19.49 7.28 11.36
N ILE A 229 20.14 6.32 10.72
CA ILE A 229 19.68 4.94 10.50
C ILE A 229 20.76 3.91 10.80
N SER A 230 21.80 4.33 11.53
CA SER A 230 22.96 3.50 11.82
C SER A 230 22.55 2.24 12.56
N GLY A 231 22.90 1.07 12.02
CA GLY A 231 22.54 -0.23 12.61
C GLY A 231 21.06 -0.65 12.49
N PHE A 232 20.18 0.15 11.86
CA PHE A 232 18.77 -0.23 11.64
C PHE A 232 18.57 -0.98 10.31
N HIS A 233 17.70 -1.98 10.32
CA HIS A 233 17.07 -2.55 9.13
C HIS A 233 16.12 -1.51 8.51
N VAL A 234 16.35 -1.17 7.25
CA VAL A 234 15.54 -0.17 6.53
C VAL A 234 14.56 -0.89 5.62
N ILE A 235 13.27 -0.80 5.93
CA ILE A 235 12.19 -1.44 5.18
C ILE A 235 11.53 -0.40 4.29
N LEU A 236 11.82 -0.45 3.00
CA LEU A 236 11.32 0.50 2.01
C LEU A 236 9.92 0.09 1.54
N VAL A 237 8.94 0.98 1.75
CA VAL A 237 7.52 0.69 1.47
C VAL A 237 7.07 1.40 0.19
N ASP A 238 6.48 0.67 -0.76
CA ASP A 238 5.83 1.22 -1.97
C ASP A 238 4.50 0.50 -2.25
N ASP A 239 3.68 1.02 -3.16
CA ASP A 239 2.40 0.39 -3.49
C ASP A 239 2.57 -0.82 -4.45
N VAL A 240 3.24 -0.64 -5.58
CA VAL A 240 3.38 -1.64 -6.63
C VAL A 240 4.79 -1.62 -7.21
N ALA A 241 5.44 -2.76 -7.19
CA ALA A 241 6.70 -2.96 -7.90
C ALA A 241 6.45 -3.48 -9.31
N THR A 242 6.77 -2.65 -10.31
CA THR A 242 6.77 -3.05 -11.72
C THR A 242 8.16 -3.53 -12.14
N THR A 243 9.10 -2.60 -12.33
CA THR A 243 10.51 -2.90 -12.65
C THR A 243 11.41 -2.87 -11.43
N ARG A 244 10.86 -2.53 -10.25
CA ARG A 244 11.60 -2.31 -8.99
C ARG A 244 12.67 -1.20 -9.09
N ALA A 245 12.65 -0.38 -10.15
CA ALA A 245 13.60 0.72 -10.33
C ALA A 245 13.48 1.80 -9.24
N THR A 246 12.26 2.10 -8.78
CA THR A 246 12.05 3.04 -7.67
C THR A 246 12.66 2.52 -6.38
N LEU A 247 12.49 1.23 -6.10
CA LEU A 247 13.09 0.57 -4.95
C LEU A 247 14.63 0.63 -5.03
N GLY A 248 15.21 0.31 -6.19
CA GLY A 248 16.65 0.42 -6.40
C GLY A 248 17.20 1.85 -6.19
N ALA A 249 16.46 2.87 -6.65
CA ALA A 249 16.83 4.27 -6.40
C ALA A 249 16.76 4.65 -4.91
N ALA A 250 15.73 4.17 -4.19
CA ALA A 250 15.62 4.36 -2.75
C ALA A 250 16.73 3.62 -1.98
N CYS A 251 17.10 2.40 -2.39
CA CYS A 251 18.21 1.66 -1.80
C CYS A 251 19.54 2.42 -1.95
N ARG A 252 19.83 2.98 -3.14
CA ARG A 252 21.04 3.80 -3.32
C ARG A 252 21.04 5.03 -2.40
N ALA A 253 19.89 5.69 -2.21
CA ALA A 253 19.79 6.81 -1.28
C ALA A 253 20.10 6.38 0.16
N VAL A 254 19.63 5.21 0.59
CA VAL A 254 19.94 4.62 1.91
C VAL A 254 21.43 4.32 2.04
N VAL A 255 22.04 3.67 1.03
CA VAL A 255 23.48 3.36 1.04
C VAL A 255 24.33 4.63 1.10
N SER A 256 24.00 5.65 0.31
CA SER A 256 24.69 6.95 0.37
C SER A 256 24.57 7.60 1.74
N ALA A 257 23.40 7.50 2.39
CA ALA A 257 23.19 8.03 3.74
C ALA A 257 24.04 7.31 4.79
N ARG A 258 24.04 5.97 4.78
CA ARG A 258 24.90 5.17 5.68
C ARG A 258 26.38 5.49 5.52
N LYS A 259 26.85 5.61 4.27
CA LYS A 259 28.23 6.02 3.99
C LYS A 259 28.55 7.39 4.59
N ALA A 260 27.65 8.36 4.47
CA ALA A 260 27.83 9.70 5.03
C ALA A 260 27.84 9.69 6.57
N LEU A 261 27.15 8.74 7.20
CA LEU A 261 27.14 8.54 8.66
C LEU A 261 28.36 7.74 9.17
N GLY A 262 29.23 7.24 8.28
CA GLY A 262 30.30 6.32 8.67
C GLY A 262 29.79 4.95 9.13
N ASP A 263 28.52 4.64 8.86
CA ASP A 263 27.88 3.40 9.27
C ASP A 263 28.37 2.24 8.39
N SER A 264 29.28 1.43 8.97
CA SER A 264 29.66 0.11 8.45
C SER A 264 28.65 -0.97 8.85
N GLY A 265 27.54 -0.57 9.48
CA GLY A 265 26.66 -1.41 10.26
C GLY A 265 25.96 -2.54 9.52
N LYS A 266 25.59 -3.55 10.32
CA LYS A 266 24.93 -4.80 9.94
C LYS A 266 23.49 -4.63 9.41
N GLY A 267 22.96 -3.41 9.40
CA GLY A 267 21.59 -3.15 8.96
C GLY A 267 21.41 -3.53 7.50
N VAL A 268 20.37 -4.31 7.17
CA VAL A 268 20.04 -4.65 5.78
C VAL A 268 18.91 -3.76 5.24
N ILE A 269 18.74 -3.76 3.92
CA ILE A 269 17.65 -3.04 3.24
C ILE A 269 16.65 -4.05 2.73
N TRP A 270 15.38 -3.90 3.09
CA TRP A 270 14.28 -4.75 2.62
C TRP A 270 13.29 -3.92 1.80
N GLY A 271 12.61 -4.56 0.85
CA GLY A 271 11.51 -3.94 0.10
C GLY A 271 10.17 -4.55 0.50
N ALA A 272 9.15 -3.73 0.72
CA ALA A 272 7.80 -4.16 1.01
C ALA A 272 6.81 -3.45 0.06
N VAL A 273 6.03 -4.23 -0.70
CA VAL A 273 5.04 -3.67 -1.64
C VAL A 273 3.72 -4.41 -1.56
N ALA A 274 2.60 -3.75 -1.85
CA ALA A 274 1.33 -4.46 -1.91
C ALA A 274 1.33 -5.47 -3.06
N GLY A 275 1.68 -5.03 -4.29
CA GLY A 275 1.64 -5.89 -5.47
C GLY A 275 2.92 -5.89 -6.32
N VAL A 276 3.20 -7.00 -7.00
CA VAL A 276 4.25 -7.09 -8.04
C VAL A 276 3.65 -7.34 -9.42
N THR A 277 4.19 -6.73 -10.46
CA THR A 277 3.80 -7.09 -11.84
C THR A 277 4.63 -8.30 -12.31
N PRO A 278 4.00 -9.43 -12.68
CA PRO A 278 4.73 -10.63 -13.09
C PRO A 278 5.52 -10.42 -14.39
N GLY A 279 6.59 -11.20 -14.57
CA GLY A 279 7.30 -11.33 -15.85
C GLY A 279 8.11 -10.10 -16.29
N LYS A 280 8.24 -9.07 -15.45
CA LYS A 280 9.08 -7.90 -15.76
C LYS A 280 10.48 -8.07 -15.18
N ARG A 281 11.48 -8.06 -16.07
CA ARG A 281 12.91 -8.14 -15.71
C ARG A 281 13.25 -7.16 -14.58
N LEU A 282 13.97 -7.68 -13.58
CA LEU A 282 14.51 -6.90 -12.47
C LEU A 282 15.33 -5.72 -13.00
N GLY A 283 15.05 -4.53 -12.48
CA GLY A 283 15.82 -3.33 -12.74
C GLY A 283 17.21 -3.40 -12.13
N GLY A 284 18.20 -3.91 -12.88
CA GLY A 284 19.63 -3.78 -12.56
C GLY A 284 20.38 -3.34 -13.81
N GLY A 285 21.21 -2.31 -13.67
CA GLY A 285 22.26 -2.01 -14.65
C GLY A 285 23.32 -3.09 -14.62
N ASP A 286 24.05 -3.24 -15.73
CA ASP A 286 25.24 -4.07 -15.80
C ASP A 286 26.25 -3.58 -14.76
N VAL A 287 26.28 -4.22 -13.59
CA VAL A 287 27.49 -4.26 -12.79
C VAL A 287 28.34 -5.31 -13.49
N LYS A 288 29.30 -4.82 -14.28
CA LYS A 288 30.31 -5.65 -14.96
C LYS A 288 30.88 -6.63 -13.93
N ARG A 289 30.77 -7.93 -14.23
CA ARG A 289 31.61 -8.96 -13.59
C ARG A 289 33.06 -8.53 -13.81
N ARG A 290 33.79 -8.28 -12.72
CA ARG A 290 35.25 -8.36 -12.72
C ARG A 290 35.64 -9.79 -12.43
#